data_AF-A0A9P8CRQ6-F1
#
_entry.id   AF-A0A9P8CRQ6-F1
#
_cell.length_a   1.000
_cell.length_b   1.000
_cell.length_c   1.000
_cell.angle_alpha   90.00
_cell.angle_beta   90.00
_cell.angle_gamma   90.00
#
_symmetry.space_group_name_H-M   'P 1'
#
loop_
_entity.id
_entity.type
_entity.pdbx_description
1 polymer ?
#
loop_
_entity_poly.entity_id
_entity_poly.type
_entity_poly.pdbx_seq_one_letter_code
_entity_poly.pdbx_strand_id
1 'polypeptide(L)'
;MSFQGLQERLSALQETTSQIQDLISRLAELKFQPGSVPLDTNEEGSVSGELSTEIAISLRECEDERELLSEDVEYLRKEEKTRLREGVERQAHELERLRASFRQARLAARKSLLDAQRLERQLLVKSYSIPDHTSTNETNDEQPASVHIPQPIRKQKQYETGTVLSEKDRQTVGASSRVTDSLRQMHASLQSELERSEYAKQTMAESSAAFAQLDESYSGLETMLKRSRDLLGTLLRSQKSDTWYLTTSFYMLMVVGAWLVYRRWLSGPLWWLVLFPLRILFGVGKGVGKVALKGHDGQVVEIGTDEAAKVEVEGIPGSELPTARVAGDHKPEEDVDALLERVGGVMNEQDVVEPVERIEVSVEEGQPIAAGDDARPRDEL
;
A
#
# COMPACT_ATOMS: atom_id res chain seq x y z
N MET A 1 -1.76 -0.10 42.76
CA MET A 1 -2.75 0.96 42.50
C MET A 1 -4.12 0.50 43.01
N SER A 2 -5.02 1.41 43.39
CA SER A 2 -6.39 1.02 43.77
C SER A 2 -7.21 0.72 42.50
N PHE A 3 -8.15 -0.22 42.61
CA PHE A 3 -9.08 -0.57 41.52
C PHE A 3 -9.79 0.66 40.94
N GLN A 4 -10.19 1.60 41.80
CA GLN A 4 -10.89 2.82 41.40
C GLN A 4 -10.03 3.75 40.54
N GLY A 5 -8.73 3.86 40.82
CA GLY A 5 -7.81 4.65 39.99
C GLY A 5 -7.60 4.05 38.59
N LEU A 6 -7.64 2.72 38.47
CA LEU A 6 -7.57 2.07 37.16
C LEU A 6 -8.86 2.21 36.36
N GLN A 7 -10.01 2.22 37.03
CA GLN A 7 -11.29 2.50 36.39
C GLN A 7 -11.37 3.96 35.90
N GLU A 8 -10.85 4.91 36.66
CA GLU A 8 -10.75 6.32 36.27
C GLU A 8 -9.85 6.49 35.04
N ARG A 9 -8.68 5.85 35.02
CA ARG A 9 -7.80 5.83 33.84
C ARG A 9 -8.46 5.19 32.62
N LEU A 10 -9.20 4.09 32.79
CA LEU A 10 -9.95 3.49 31.69
C LEU A 10 -11.00 4.47 31.15
N SER A 11 -11.73 5.18 32.02
CA SER A 11 -12.69 6.18 31.55
C SER A 11 -12.04 7.39 30.87
N ALA A 12 -10.88 7.85 31.36
CA ALA A 12 -10.11 8.91 30.71
C ALA A 12 -9.64 8.46 29.31
N LEU A 13 -9.19 7.22 29.20
CA LEU A 13 -8.75 6.64 27.94
C LEU A 13 -9.90 6.41 26.94
N GLN A 14 -11.11 6.13 27.44
CA GLN A 14 -12.33 6.13 26.60
C GLN A 14 -12.70 7.53 26.11
N GLU A 15 -12.53 8.55 26.95
CA GLU A 15 -12.77 9.94 26.58
C GLU A 15 -11.80 10.40 25.49
N THR A 16 -10.50 10.13 25.62
CA THR A 16 -9.51 10.45 24.57
C THR A 16 -9.78 9.69 23.28
N THR A 17 -10.21 8.42 23.37
CA THR A 17 -10.62 7.61 22.21
C THR A 17 -11.81 8.26 21.46
N SER A 18 -12.77 8.86 22.18
CA SER A 18 -13.88 9.60 21.57
C SER A 18 -13.43 10.89 20.88
N GLN A 19 -12.47 11.61 21.47
CA GLN A 19 -11.88 12.82 20.86
C GLN A 19 -11.14 12.47 19.57
N ILE A 20 -10.39 11.36 19.53
CA ILE A 20 -9.73 10.87 18.32
C ILE A 20 -10.75 10.56 17.22
N GLN A 21 -11.90 9.96 17.57
CA GLN A 21 -12.95 9.67 16.61
C GLN A 21 -13.50 10.96 15.95
N ASP A 22 -13.68 12.03 16.72
CA ASP A 22 -14.13 13.32 16.21
C ASP A 22 -13.08 13.95 15.29
N LEU A 23 -11.79 13.88 15.65
CA LEU A 23 -10.69 14.35 14.80
C LEU A 23 -10.60 13.56 13.49
N ILE A 24 -10.76 12.24 13.53
CA ILE A 24 -10.79 11.40 12.32
C ILE A 24 -11.97 11.78 11.43
N SER A 25 -13.15 12.01 12.02
CA SER A 25 -14.34 12.43 11.29
C SER A 25 -14.11 13.78 10.61
N ARG A 26 -13.49 14.72 11.33
CA ARG A 26 -13.10 16.04 10.80
C ARG A 26 -12.09 15.92 9.66
N LEU A 27 -11.10 15.04 9.77
CA LEU A 27 -10.13 14.78 8.71
C LEU A 27 -10.81 14.19 7.46
N ALA A 28 -11.78 13.29 7.64
CA ALA A 28 -12.51 12.67 6.55
C ALA A 28 -13.42 13.66 5.79
N GLU A 29 -14.03 14.62 6.49
CA GLU A 29 -14.91 15.63 5.89
C GLU A 29 -14.16 16.84 5.32
N LEU A 30 -12.84 16.94 5.56
CA LEU A 30 -12.03 18.07 5.11
C LEU A 30 -11.99 18.15 3.57
N LYS A 31 -12.62 19.21 3.04
CA LYS A 31 -12.62 19.56 1.61
C LYS A 31 -11.79 20.81 1.39
N PHE A 32 -10.82 20.71 0.49
CA PHE A 32 -10.01 21.85 0.08
C PHE A 32 -10.72 22.65 -1.01
N GLN A 33 -10.71 23.97 -0.88
CA GLN A 33 -11.21 24.87 -1.91
C GLN A 33 -10.07 25.17 -2.91
N PRO A 34 -10.37 25.28 -4.22
CA PRO A 34 -9.34 25.63 -5.19
C PRO A 34 -8.73 26.99 -4.85
N GLY A 35 -7.39 27.05 -4.74
CA GLY A 35 -6.65 28.26 -4.36
C GLY A 35 -6.41 28.46 -2.85
N SER A 36 -6.92 27.60 -1.97
CA SER A 36 -6.62 27.68 -0.52
C SER A 36 -5.33 26.95 -0.13
N VAL A 37 -4.74 26.18 -1.04
CA VAL A 37 -3.55 25.37 -0.83
C VAL A 37 -2.59 25.64 -1.99
N PRO A 38 -1.41 26.25 -1.75
CA PRO A 38 -0.41 26.48 -2.79
C PRO A 38 -0.03 25.17 -3.48
N LEU A 39 0.20 25.21 -4.80
CA LEU A 39 0.60 24.03 -5.60
C LEU A 39 1.89 23.35 -5.12
N ASP A 40 2.69 24.02 -4.28
CA ASP A 40 3.97 23.56 -3.73
C ASP A 40 3.88 23.10 -2.27
N THR A 41 2.73 23.19 -1.61
CA THR A 41 2.64 22.67 -0.23
C THR A 41 2.68 21.16 -0.23
N ASN A 42 3.71 20.60 0.39
CA ASN A 42 3.73 19.20 0.78
C ASN A 42 2.55 18.88 1.70
N GLU A 43 2.12 17.62 1.71
CA GLU A 43 1.01 17.11 2.54
C GLU A 43 1.20 17.44 4.03
N GLU A 44 2.45 17.52 4.48
CA GLU A 44 2.86 17.86 5.86
C GLU A 44 2.64 19.33 6.24
N GLY A 45 2.65 20.24 5.27
CA GLY A 45 2.40 21.68 5.50
C GLY A 45 0.93 22.08 5.34
N SER A 46 0.05 21.13 5.07
CA SER A 46 -1.39 21.35 4.91
C SER A 46 -2.12 21.09 6.23
N VAL A 47 -3.29 21.71 6.43
CA VAL A 47 -4.17 21.47 7.60
C VAL A 47 -4.52 19.98 7.78
N SER A 48 -4.62 19.22 6.69
CA SER A 48 -4.77 17.76 6.76
C SER A 48 -3.54 17.05 7.34
N GLY A 49 -2.34 17.56 7.05
CA GLY A 49 -1.08 17.05 7.55
C GLY A 49 -0.98 17.22 9.05
N GLU A 50 -1.22 18.44 9.54
CA GLU A 50 -1.26 18.77 10.97
C GLU A 50 -2.27 17.92 11.74
N LEU A 51 -3.52 17.82 11.24
CA LEU A 51 -4.53 16.96 11.86
C LEU A 51 -4.11 15.48 11.83
N SER A 52 -3.44 15.03 10.76
CA SER A 52 -2.99 13.65 10.67
C SER A 52 -1.83 13.33 11.62
N THR A 53 -0.93 14.27 11.88
CA THR A 53 0.16 14.10 12.85
C THR A 53 -0.37 14.14 14.27
N GLU A 54 -1.30 15.05 14.58
CA GLU A 54 -1.98 15.10 15.87
C GLU A 54 -2.71 13.79 16.17
N ILE A 55 -3.55 13.31 15.24
CA ILE A 55 -4.24 12.01 15.40
C ILE A 55 -3.25 10.87 15.59
N ALA A 56 -2.15 10.84 14.83
CA ALA A 56 -1.15 9.77 14.94
C ALA A 56 -0.44 9.78 16.30
N ILE A 57 -0.14 10.95 16.86
CA ILE A 57 0.46 11.10 18.19
C ILE A 57 -0.54 10.63 19.26
N SER A 58 -1.78 11.14 19.23
CA SER A 58 -2.80 10.76 20.23
C SER A 58 -3.14 9.27 20.19
N LEU A 59 -3.17 8.65 19.00
CA LEU A 59 -3.40 7.21 18.84
C LEU A 59 -2.29 6.39 19.51
N ARG A 60 -1.03 6.81 19.34
CA ARG A 60 0.13 6.19 19.98
C ARG A 60 0.10 6.36 21.49
N GLU A 61 -0.20 7.55 21.99
CA GLU A 61 -0.34 7.81 23.42
C GLU A 61 -1.44 6.93 24.06
N CYS A 62 -2.57 6.76 23.37
CA CYS A 62 -3.64 5.87 23.83
C CYS A 62 -3.24 4.40 23.84
N GLU A 63 -2.40 3.97 22.90
CA GLU A 63 -1.88 2.59 22.85
C GLU A 63 -0.90 2.33 23.99
N ASP A 64 0.00 3.27 24.25
CA ASP A 64 0.96 3.24 25.35
C ASP A 64 0.22 3.22 26.70
N GLU A 65 -0.82 4.05 26.85
CA GLU A 65 -1.65 4.07 28.07
C GLU A 65 -2.44 2.77 28.25
N ARG A 66 -2.98 2.20 27.17
CA ARG A 66 -3.65 0.89 27.21
C ARG A 66 -2.68 -0.24 27.58
N GLU A 67 -1.45 -0.21 27.07
CA GLU A 67 -0.42 -1.18 27.42
C GLU A 67 -0.08 -1.09 28.91
N LEU A 68 0.17 0.12 29.42
CA LEU A 68 0.40 0.36 30.84
C LEU A 68 -0.79 -0.12 31.69
N LEU A 69 -2.02 0.17 31.27
CA LEU A 69 -3.22 -0.25 31.98
C LEU A 69 -3.36 -1.78 31.98
N SER A 70 -2.97 -2.44 30.89
CA SER A 70 -3.00 -3.90 30.80
C SER A 70 -1.99 -4.58 31.74
N GLU A 71 -0.81 -3.98 31.91
CA GLU A 71 0.20 -4.41 32.89
C GLU A 71 -0.32 -4.17 34.32
N ASP A 72 -0.85 -2.97 34.61
CA ASP A 72 -1.41 -2.65 35.93
C ASP A 72 -2.59 -3.57 36.32
N VAL A 73 -3.43 -3.96 35.36
CA VAL A 73 -4.54 -4.93 35.55
C VAL A 73 -4.02 -6.31 35.90
N GLU A 74 -2.81 -6.68 35.45
CA GLU A 74 -2.24 -7.99 35.71
C GLU A 74 -2.02 -8.25 37.21
N TYR A 75 -1.69 -7.18 37.96
CA TYR A 75 -1.42 -7.19 39.40
C TYR A 75 -2.67 -7.17 40.29
N LEU A 76 -3.88 -7.06 39.72
CA LEU A 76 -5.13 -7.04 40.48
C LEU A 76 -5.61 -8.42 40.97
N ARG A 77 -6.50 -8.41 41.97
CA ARG A 77 -7.19 -9.61 42.46
C ARG A 77 -8.05 -10.23 41.36
N LYS A 78 -8.22 -11.56 41.38
CA LYS A 78 -8.85 -12.35 40.29
C LYS A 78 -10.25 -11.85 39.88
N GLU A 79 -11.09 -11.45 40.82
CA GLU A 79 -12.47 -11.03 40.54
C GLU A 79 -12.53 -9.65 39.83
N GLU A 80 -11.80 -8.67 40.35
CA GLU A 80 -11.68 -7.32 39.77
C GLU A 80 -10.94 -7.33 38.43
N LYS A 81 -9.94 -8.22 38.29
CA LYS A 81 -9.13 -8.40 37.08
C LYS A 81 -9.97 -8.79 35.87
N THR A 82 -10.94 -9.69 36.00
CA THR A 82 -11.73 -10.17 34.85
C THR A 82 -12.59 -9.06 34.22
N ARG A 83 -13.26 -8.25 35.04
CA ARG A 83 -14.12 -7.16 34.56
C ARG A 83 -13.32 -6.05 33.90
N LEU A 84 -12.19 -5.68 34.52
CA LEU A 84 -11.37 -4.59 33.99
C LEU A 84 -10.61 -5.02 32.73
N ARG A 85 -10.13 -6.27 32.68
CA ARG A 85 -9.53 -6.85 31.47
C ARG A 85 -10.50 -6.86 30.29
N GLU A 86 -11.75 -7.21 30.51
CA GLU A 86 -12.78 -7.15 29.46
C GLU A 86 -12.97 -5.72 28.93
N GLY A 87 -12.93 -4.71 29.81
CA GLY A 87 -12.97 -3.31 29.41
C GLY A 87 -11.77 -2.89 28.55
N VAL A 88 -10.57 -3.31 28.94
CA VAL A 88 -9.32 -3.04 28.19
C VAL A 88 -9.30 -3.75 26.83
N GLU A 89 -9.81 -4.98 26.75
CA GLU A 89 -9.92 -5.74 25.50
C GLU A 89 -10.92 -5.09 24.54
N ARG A 90 -12.09 -4.63 25.03
CA ARG A 90 -13.05 -3.87 24.21
C ARG A 90 -12.42 -2.60 23.63
N GLN A 91 -11.68 -1.87 24.46
CA GLN A 91 -11.03 -0.64 24.04
C GLN A 91 -9.89 -0.90 23.04
N ALA A 92 -9.20 -2.04 23.13
CA ALA A 92 -8.22 -2.45 22.12
C ALA A 92 -8.86 -2.61 20.74
N HIS A 93 -10.04 -3.24 20.67
CA HIS A 93 -10.79 -3.37 19.43
C HIS A 93 -11.28 -2.01 18.89
N GLU A 94 -11.64 -1.08 19.77
CA GLU A 94 -11.99 0.28 19.36
C GLU A 94 -10.79 1.02 18.75
N LEU A 95 -9.60 0.93 19.34
CA LEU A 95 -8.37 1.51 18.77
C LEU A 95 -8.00 0.91 17.42
N GLU A 96 -8.16 -0.41 17.24
CA GLU A 96 -7.95 -1.07 15.94
C GLU A 96 -8.92 -0.56 14.87
N ARG A 97 -10.20 -0.39 15.25
CA ARG A 97 -11.22 0.19 14.36
C ARG A 97 -10.88 1.64 14.01
N LEU A 98 -10.44 2.44 14.98
CA LEU A 98 -10.05 3.82 14.77
C LEU A 98 -8.84 3.92 13.85
N ARG A 99 -7.81 3.08 14.00
CA ARG A 99 -6.68 2.97 13.06
C ARG A 99 -7.11 2.69 11.63
N ALA A 100 -8.06 1.78 11.44
CA ALA A 100 -8.61 1.50 10.11
C ALA A 100 -9.33 2.73 9.54
N SER A 101 -10.17 3.39 10.34
CA SER A 101 -10.89 4.60 9.93
C SER A 101 -9.95 5.79 9.67
N PHE A 102 -8.87 5.93 10.43
CA PHE A 102 -7.85 6.96 10.23
C PHE A 102 -7.13 6.79 8.89
N ARG A 103 -6.76 5.55 8.53
CA ARG A 103 -6.17 5.27 7.21
C ARG A 103 -7.12 5.65 6.07
N GLN A 104 -8.40 5.36 6.23
CA GLN A 104 -9.42 5.74 5.25
C GLN A 104 -9.59 7.27 5.18
N ALA A 105 -9.68 7.96 6.33
CA ALA A 105 -9.80 9.41 6.42
C ALA A 105 -8.59 10.12 5.81
N ARG A 106 -7.36 9.62 6.06
CA ARG A 106 -6.13 10.14 5.48
C ARG A 106 -6.11 10.01 3.96
N LEU A 107 -6.57 8.87 3.43
CA LEU A 107 -6.70 8.69 1.98
C LEU A 107 -7.78 9.61 1.39
N ALA A 108 -8.90 9.82 2.09
CA ALA A 108 -9.95 10.74 1.67
C ALA A 108 -9.46 12.19 1.61
N ALA A 109 -8.77 12.66 2.67
CA ALA A 109 -8.16 13.98 2.72
C ALA A 109 -7.09 14.18 1.64
N ARG A 110 -6.26 13.16 1.39
CA ARG A 110 -5.25 13.19 0.32
C ARG A 110 -5.90 13.29 -1.07
N LYS A 111 -6.98 12.54 -1.30
CA LYS A 111 -7.75 12.62 -2.55
C LYS A 111 -8.38 14.01 -2.72
N SER A 112 -9.00 14.57 -1.67
CA SER A 112 -9.63 15.89 -1.74
C SER A 112 -8.60 17.00 -2.01
N LEU A 113 -7.38 16.89 -1.46
CA LEU A 113 -6.27 17.81 -1.75
C LEU A 113 -5.86 17.73 -3.22
N LEU A 114 -5.60 16.52 -3.73
CA LEU A 114 -5.18 16.32 -5.12
C LEU A 114 -6.25 16.78 -6.11
N ASP A 115 -7.53 16.54 -5.80
CA ASP A 115 -8.63 16.99 -6.64
C ASP A 115 -8.72 18.52 -6.67
N ALA A 116 -8.51 19.19 -5.52
CA ALA A 116 -8.44 20.66 -5.48
C ALA A 116 -7.26 21.21 -6.30
N GLN A 117 -6.07 20.62 -6.21
CA GLN A 117 -4.90 21.01 -7.00
C GLN A 117 -5.13 20.79 -8.51
N ARG A 118 -5.79 19.70 -8.90
CA ARG A 118 -6.16 19.45 -10.30
C ARG A 118 -7.13 20.50 -10.82
N LEU A 119 -8.15 20.84 -10.02
CA LEU A 119 -9.10 21.88 -10.38
C LEU A 119 -8.43 23.25 -10.54
N GLU A 120 -7.47 23.59 -9.66
CA GLU A 120 -6.68 24.82 -9.80
C GLU A 120 -5.88 24.84 -11.10
N ARG A 121 -5.17 23.76 -11.45
CA ARG A 121 -4.45 23.66 -12.72
C ARG A 121 -5.37 23.82 -13.92
N GLN A 122 -6.56 23.21 -13.86
CA GLN A 122 -7.55 23.36 -14.93
C GLN A 122 -8.09 24.79 -15.03
N LEU A 123 -8.32 25.47 -13.91
CA LEU A 123 -8.76 26.87 -13.89
C LEU A 123 -7.67 27.80 -14.43
N LEU A 124 -6.40 27.56 -14.08
CA LEU A 124 -5.27 28.29 -14.64
C LEU A 124 -5.18 28.10 -16.16
N VAL A 125 -5.22 26.85 -16.65
CA VAL A 125 -5.19 26.58 -18.09
C VAL A 125 -6.37 27.24 -18.81
N LYS A 126 -7.59 27.16 -18.25
CA LYS A 126 -8.76 27.84 -18.80
C LYS A 126 -8.58 29.35 -18.86
N SER A 127 -7.95 29.95 -17.86
CA SER A 127 -7.67 31.39 -17.85
C SER A 127 -6.68 31.80 -18.94
N TYR A 128 -5.71 30.95 -19.28
CA TYR A 128 -4.78 31.18 -20.40
C TYR A 128 -5.37 30.83 -21.77
N SER A 129 -6.33 29.91 -21.85
CA SER A 129 -6.93 29.48 -23.11
C SER A 129 -8.08 30.34 -23.59
N ILE A 130 -8.50 31.38 -22.85
CA ILE A 130 -9.42 32.41 -23.34
C ILE A 130 -8.61 33.33 -24.25
N PRO A 131 -8.77 33.25 -25.58
CA PRO A 131 -8.10 34.18 -26.49
C PRO A 131 -8.83 35.52 -26.40
N ASP A 132 -8.08 36.62 -26.29
CA ASP A 132 -8.57 37.98 -26.50
C ASP A 132 -9.15 38.11 -27.93
N HIS A 133 -10.43 37.81 -28.07
CA HIS A 133 -11.19 38.01 -29.30
C HIS A 133 -12.37 38.94 -29.09
N THR A 134 -12.21 40.03 -28.34
CA THR A 134 -13.15 41.16 -28.38
C THR A 134 -12.45 42.46 -27.97
N SER A 135 -11.91 43.19 -28.94
CA SER A 135 -11.68 44.65 -28.83
C SER A 135 -11.79 45.29 -30.20
N THR A 136 -12.93 45.08 -30.85
CA THR A 136 -13.46 45.96 -31.88
C THR A 136 -14.89 46.29 -31.50
N ASN A 137 -15.14 47.59 -31.32
CA ASN A 137 -16.43 48.25 -31.10
C ASN A 137 -17.24 47.86 -29.87
N GLU A 138 -17.29 48.75 -28.88
CA GLU A 138 -18.55 49.46 -28.59
C GLU A 138 -18.28 50.68 -27.68
N THR A 139 -18.68 51.83 -28.20
CA THR A 139 -18.83 53.10 -27.49
C THR A 139 -20.11 53.08 -26.65
N ASN A 140 -20.05 53.78 -25.51
CA ASN A 140 -21.11 54.31 -24.65
C ASN A 140 -21.47 53.58 -23.32
N ASP A 141 -21.23 54.36 -22.26
CA ASP A 141 -22.02 54.58 -21.04
C ASP A 141 -21.53 53.94 -19.70
N GLU A 142 -20.98 54.85 -18.86
CA GLU A 142 -21.02 54.97 -17.38
C GLU A 142 -20.63 53.79 -16.46
N GLN A 143 -19.33 53.71 -16.10
CA GLN A 143 -18.67 53.83 -14.76
C GLN A 143 -19.27 53.13 -13.49
N PRO A 144 -18.50 52.77 -12.39
CA PRO A 144 -17.04 52.69 -12.12
C PRO A 144 -16.52 51.35 -11.52
N ALA A 145 -15.20 51.09 -11.60
CA ALA A 145 -14.27 50.94 -10.45
C ALA A 145 -12.96 50.19 -10.81
N SER A 146 -11.82 50.89 -10.62
CA SER A 146 -10.43 50.42 -10.33
C SER A 146 -9.87 49.21 -11.09
N VAL A 147 -8.71 49.28 -11.76
CA VAL A 147 -7.37 49.46 -11.17
C VAL A 147 -6.43 50.11 -12.18
N HIS A 148 -5.70 51.12 -11.71
CA HIS A 148 -4.75 51.93 -12.47
C HIS A 148 -3.36 51.26 -12.48
N ILE A 149 -2.85 50.89 -13.66
CA ILE A 149 -1.42 50.58 -13.87
C ILE A 149 -0.84 51.74 -14.69
N PRO A 150 0.09 52.56 -14.17
CA PRO A 150 0.58 53.72 -14.90
C PRO A 150 1.73 53.33 -15.86
N GLN A 151 1.51 53.49 -17.17
CA GLN A 151 2.59 53.59 -18.16
C GLN A 151 2.87 55.07 -18.48
N PRO A 152 4.14 55.52 -18.52
CA PRO A 152 4.46 56.91 -18.81
C PRO A 152 4.53 57.18 -20.32
N ILE A 153 3.51 57.85 -20.88
CA ILE A 153 3.57 58.39 -22.25
C ILE A 153 4.33 59.72 -22.24
N ARG A 154 5.55 59.71 -22.76
CA ARG A 154 6.40 60.89 -22.94
C ARG A 154 5.97 61.66 -24.19
N LYS A 155 5.25 62.77 -24.02
CA LYS A 155 4.91 63.70 -25.12
C LYS A 155 6.14 64.50 -25.53
N GLN A 156 6.66 64.25 -26.73
CA GLN A 156 7.72 65.07 -27.34
C GLN A 156 7.09 66.04 -28.34
N LYS A 157 7.03 67.33 -27.98
CA LYS A 157 6.68 68.43 -28.90
C LYS A 157 7.90 68.71 -29.78
N GLN A 158 7.77 68.52 -31.10
CA GLN A 158 8.78 68.93 -32.06
C GLN A 158 8.34 70.23 -32.73
N TYR A 159 9.16 71.26 -32.56
CA TYR A 159 8.99 72.58 -33.16
C TYR A 159 9.27 72.52 -34.66
N GLU A 160 8.35 73.08 -35.45
CA GLU A 160 8.58 73.38 -36.85
C GLU A 160 9.43 74.64 -37.00
N THR A 161 10.54 74.55 -37.71
CA THR A 161 11.23 75.70 -38.30
C THR A 161 11.29 75.51 -39.81
N GLY A 162 10.77 76.50 -40.52
CA GLY A 162 10.62 76.48 -41.96
C GLY A 162 11.93 76.72 -42.70
N THR A 163 12.08 76.00 -43.82
CA THR A 163 12.87 76.42 -44.99
C THR A 163 12.22 75.84 -46.25
N VAL A 164 12.34 76.59 -47.34
CA VAL A 164 11.61 76.47 -48.61
C VAL A 164 12.09 75.26 -49.40
N LEU A 165 11.46 74.10 -49.20
CA LEU A 165 11.60 72.93 -50.08
C LEU A 165 10.21 72.35 -50.35
N SER A 166 9.99 71.95 -51.60
CA SER A 166 8.72 71.36 -52.07
C SER A 166 8.31 70.21 -51.17
N GLU A 167 7.03 70.14 -50.81
CA GLU A 167 6.47 69.19 -49.84
C GLU A 167 6.83 67.73 -50.14
N LYS A 168 6.97 67.39 -51.43
CA LYS A 168 7.44 66.07 -51.88
C LYS A 168 8.90 65.79 -51.53
N ASP A 169 9.80 66.78 -51.68
CA ASP A 169 11.19 66.63 -51.28
C ASP A 169 11.31 66.53 -49.75
N ARG A 170 10.61 67.36 -48.98
CA ARG A 170 10.62 67.25 -47.50
C ARG A 170 10.14 65.87 -47.02
N GLN A 171 9.17 65.29 -47.72
CA GLN A 171 8.65 63.96 -47.40
C GLN A 171 9.65 62.83 -47.78
N THR A 172 10.40 62.97 -48.87
CA THR A 172 11.43 61.98 -49.27
C THR A 172 12.70 62.10 -48.43
N VAL A 173 13.24 63.31 -48.17
CA VAL A 173 14.40 63.45 -47.26
C VAL A 173 14.02 63.15 -45.82
N GLY A 174 12.79 63.47 -45.40
CA GLY A 174 12.24 63.09 -44.10
C GLY A 174 12.09 61.57 -43.95
N ALA A 175 11.72 60.85 -45.01
CA ALA A 175 11.66 59.40 -45.01
C ALA A 175 13.06 58.78 -44.85
N SER A 176 14.07 59.26 -45.59
CA SER A 176 15.45 58.79 -45.45
C SER A 176 16.06 59.11 -44.07
N SER A 177 15.76 60.28 -43.51
CA SER A 177 16.15 60.63 -42.14
C SER A 177 15.50 59.70 -41.12
N ARG A 178 14.20 59.41 -41.26
CA ARG A 178 13.48 58.49 -40.38
C ARG A 178 14.02 57.06 -40.46
N VAL A 179 14.38 56.59 -41.66
CA VAL A 179 15.03 55.28 -41.80
C VAL A 179 16.38 55.28 -41.08
N THR A 180 17.18 56.32 -41.25
CA THR A 180 18.50 56.43 -40.58
C THR A 180 18.36 56.52 -39.07
N ASP A 181 17.36 57.25 -38.56
CA ASP A 181 17.06 57.34 -37.13
C ASP A 181 16.53 56.02 -36.58
N SER A 182 15.69 55.30 -37.34
CA SER A 182 15.21 53.96 -36.95
C SER A 182 16.34 52.92 -36.91
N LEU A 183 17.30 53.00 -37.82
CA LEU A 183 18.45 52.09 -37.84
C LEU A 183 19.42 52.41 -36.69
N ARG A 184 19.62 53.69 -36.36
CA ARG A 184 20.38 54.09 -35.17
C ARG A 184 19.69 53.67 -33.89
N GLN A 185 18.36 53.79 -33.83
CA GLN A 185 17.57 53.34 -32.70
C GLN A 185 17.59 51.82 -32.56
N MET A 186 17.52 51.08 -33.68
CA MET A 186 17.64 49.62 -33.70
C MET A 186 19.05 49.20 -33.27
N HIS A 187 20.09 49.91 -33.69
CA HIS A 187 21.46 49.62 -33.29
C HIS A 187 21.64 49.86 -31.79
N ALA A 188 21.08 50.95 -31.25
CA ALA A 188 21.09 51.23 -29.82
C ALA A 188 20.31 50.15 -29.03
N SER A 189 19.17 49.67 -29.54
CA SER A 189 18.43 48.58 -28.90
C SER A 189 19.15 47.25 -29.01
N LEU A 190 19.79 46.93 -30.14
CA LEU A 190 20.60 45.73 -30.33
C LEU A 190 21.80 45.68 -29.38
N GLN A 191 22.47 46.82 -29.16
CA GLN A 191 23.56 46.88 -28.18
C GLN A 191 23.05 46.60 -26.76
N SER A 192 21.90 47.17 -26.39
CA SER A 192 21.28 46.89 -25.08
C SER A 192 20.76 45.46 -24.94
N GLU A 193 20.33 44.83 -26.02
CA GLU A 193 19.90 43.44 -26.04
C GLU A 193 21.08 42.46 -26.05
N LEU A 194 22.23 42.84 -26.64
CA LEU A 194 23.46 42.06 -26.57
C LEU A 194 23.99 42.01 -25.13
N GLU A 195 24.05 43.14 -24.43
CA GLU A 195 24.42 43.17 -23.01
C GLU A 195 23.44 42.33 -22.16
N ARG A 196 22.14 42.40 -22.49
CA ARG A 196 21.11 41.57 -21.83
C ARG A 196 21.24 40.08 -22.17
N SER A 197 21.67 39.74 -23.39
CA SER A 197 21.90 38.36 -23.85
C SER A 197 23.13 37.75 -23.20
N GLU A 198 24.18 38.53 -22.96
CA GLU A 198 25.35 38.08 -22.19
C GLU A 198 24.96 37.76 -20.74
N TYR A 199 24.13 38.60 -20.11
CA TYR A 199 23.58 38.29 -18.79
C TYR A 199 22.70 37.04 -18.82
N ALA A 200 21.83 36.89 -19.82
CA ALA A 200 21.00 35.69 -19.98
C ALA A 200 21.85 34.42 -20.17
N LYS A 201 22.93 34.48 -20.97
CA LYS A 201 23.88 33.37 -21.14
C LYS A 201 24.59 33.03 -19.85
N GLN A 202 25.00 34.04 -19.08
CA GLN A 202 25.62 33.81 -17.79
C GLN A 202 24.64 33.15 -16.81
N THR A 203 23.38 33.59 -16.77
CA THR A 203 22.36 32.93 -15.93
C THR A 203 22.04 31.50 -16.37
N MET A 204 22.06 31.21 -17.69
CA MET A 204 21.88 29.85 -18.19
C MET A 204 23.08 28.97 -17.85
N ALA A 205 24.30 29.50 -17.91
CA ALA A 205 25.50 28.79 -17.49
C ALA A 205 25.50 28.51 -15.99
N GLU A 206 25.09 29.49 -15.17
CA GLU A 206 24.90 29.33 -13.73
C GLU A 206 23.80 28.31 -13.42
N SER A 207 22.68 28.34 -14.16
CA SER A 207 21.61 27.35 -14.02
C SER A 207 22.07 25.95 -14.42
N SER A 208 22.86 25.82 -15.49
CA SER A 208 23.46 24.54 -15.91
C SER A 208 24.47 24.00 -14.90
N ALA A 209 25.25 24.88 -14.27
CA ALA A 209 26.16 24.50 -13.20
C ALA A 209 25.39 24.04 -11.94
N ALA A 210 24.29 24.71 -11.62
CA ALA A 210 23.39 24.28 -10.55
C ALA A 210 22.76 22.91 -10.85
N PHE A 211 22.33 22.65 -12.10
CA PHE A 211 21.83 21.34 -12.50
C PHE A 211 22.90 20.25 -12.37
N ALA A 212 24.15 20.54 -12.74
CA ALA A 212 25.25 19.59 -12.57
C ALA A 212 25.54 19.30 -11.08
N GLN A 213 25.44 20.31 -10.20
CA GLN A 213 25.56 20.11 -8.75
C GLN A 213 24.43 19.26 -8.19
N LEU A 214 23.20 19.45 -8.69
CA LEU A 214 22.07 18.61 -8.31
C LEU A 214 22.29 17.17 -8.80
N ASP A 215 22.72 16.97 -10.04
CA ASP A 215 23.01 15.64 -10.61
C ASP A 215 24.07 14.89 -9.80
N GLU A 216 25.17 15.57 -9.41
CA GLU A 216 26.19 15.00 -8.52
C GLU A 216 25.61 14.67 -7.14
N SER A 217 24.72 15.53 -6.59
CA SER A 217 24.06 15.26 -5.32
C SER A 217 23.12 14.04 -5.40
N TYR A 218 22.39 13.87 -6.50
CA TYR A 218 21.51 12.73 -6.74
C TYR A 218 22.30 11.44 -7.00
N SER A 219 23.40 11.51 -7.75
CA SER A 219 24.34 10.41 -7.93
C SER A 219 24.97 9.98 -6.60
N GLY A 220 25.35 10.95 -5.76
CA GLY A 220 25.80 10.73 -4.39
C GLY A 220 24.74 10.02 -3.53
N LEU A 221 23.48 10.43 -3.62
CA LEU A 221 22.38 9.77 -2.93
C LEU A 221 22.13 8.35 -3.45
N GLU A 222 22.23 8.11 -4.76
CA GLU A 222 22.06 6.79 -5.34
C GLU A 222 23.19 5.85 -4.91
N THR A 223 24.44 6.32 -4.86
CA THR A 223 25.55 5.52 -4.35
C THR A 223 25.41 5.21 -2.85
N MET A 224 24.91 6.16 -2.06
CA MET A 224 24.61 5.95 -0.64
C MET A 224 23.43 5.00 -0.43
N LEU A 225 22.36 5.14 -1.22
CA LEU A 225 21.21 4.25 -1.22
C LEU A 225 21.61 2.84 -1.63
N LYS A 226 22.43 2.69 -2.68
CA LYS A 226 22.97 1.40 -3.11
C LYS A 226 23.82 0.77 -2.02
N ARG A 227 24.68 1.55 -1.35
CA ARG A 227 25.48 1.05 -0.21
C ARG A 227 24.62 0.66 0.99
N SER A 228 23.56 1.42 1.27
CA SER A 228 22.57 1.09 2.31
C SER A 228 21.75 -0.16 1.94
N ARG A 229 21.41 -0.34 0.66
CA ARG A 229 20.69 -1.50 0.13
C ARG A 229 21.55 -2.74 0.13
N ASP A 230 22.84 -2.63 -0.13
CA ASP A 230 23.79 -3.75 0.00
C ASP A 230 23.97 -4.12 1.48
N LEU A 231 24.02 -3.16 2.39
CA LEU A 231 24.07 -3.42 3.84
C LEU A 231 22.77 -4.04 4.37
N LEU A 232 21.61 -3.49 3.98
CA LEU A 232 20.30 -4.06 4.31
C LEU A 232 20.10 -5.41 3.63
N GLY A 233 20.60 -5.59 2.42
CA GLY A 233 20.53 -6.82 1.66
C GLY A 233 21.41 -7.90 2.26
N THR A 234 22.60 -7.57 2.76
CA THR A 234 23.46 -8.51 3.48
C THR A 234 22.89 -8.86 4.86
N LEU A 235 22.33 -7.89 5.59
CA LEU A 235 21.61 -8.17 6.84
C LEU A 235 20.37 -9.03 6.61
N LEU A 236 19.51 -8.67 5.65
CA LEU A 236 18.30 -9.42 5.33
C LEU A 236 18.64 -10.78 4.74
N ARG A 237 19.67 -10.92 3.91
CA ARG A 237 20.11 -12.22 3.40
C ARG A 237 20.64 -13.10 4.54
N SER A 238 21.38 -12.51 5.48
CA SER A 238 21.87 -13.20 6.68
C SER A 238 20.71 -13.64 7.57
N GLN A 239 19.80 -12.73 7.91
CA GLN A 239 18.62 -13.01 8.76
C GLN A 239 17.61 -13.94 8.08
N LYS A 240 17.52 -13.93 6.75
CA LYS A 240 16.69 -14.86 5.96
C LYS A 240 17.24 -16.27 5.98
N SER A 241 18.56 -16.44 6.07
CA SER A 241 19.16 -17.76 6.30
C SER A 241 18.80 -18.31 7.68
N ASP A 242 18.78 -17.45 8.71
CA ASP A 242 18.42 -17.83 10.08
C ASP A 242 16.93 -18.18 10.20
N THR A 243 16.07 -17.39 9.53
CA THR A 243 14.64 -17.66 9.43
C THR A 243 14.36 -19.00 8.73
N TRP A 244 15.19 -19.38 7.75
CA TRP A 244 15.03 -20.65 7.06
C TRP A 244 15.39 -21.85 7.95
N TYR A 245 16.41 -21.72 8.81
CA TYR A 245 16.76 -22.74 9.82
C TYR A 245 15.66 -22.90 10.88
N LEU A 246 15.12 -21.80 11.39
CA LEU A 246 14.02 -21.84 12.36
C LEU A 246 12.77 -22.45 11.74
N THR A 247 12.46 -22.11 10.49
CA THR A 247 11.32 -22.65 9.75
C THR A 247 11.46 -24.15 9.52
N THR A 248 12.61 -24.62 9.01
CA THR A 248 12.85 -26.06 8.77
C THR A 248 12.85 -26.86 10.07
N SER A 249 13.41 -26.33 11.16
CA SER A 249 13.38 -26.96 12.48
C SER A 249 11.95 -27.05 13.04
N PHE A 250 11.13 -26.00 12.87
CA PHE A 250 9.74 -26.00 13.27
C PHE A 250 8.90 -27.01 12.48
N TYR A 251 9.10 -27.11 11.16
CA TYR A 251 8.45 -28.13 10.34
C TYR A 251 8.86 -29.55 10.74
N MET A 252 10.15 -29.80 11.01
CA MET A 252 10.61 -31.10 11.52
C MET A 252 9.96 -31.43 12.88
N LEU A 253 9.83 -30.45 13.78
CA LEU A 253 9.13 -30.62 15.06
C LEU A 253 7.64 -30.93 14.83
N MET A 254 6.97 -30.20 13.95
CA MET A 254 5.56 -30.43 13.60
C MET A 254 5.35 -31.82 12.99
N VAL A 255 6.23 -32.27 12.10
CA VAL A 255 6.16 -33.61 11.51
C VAL A 255 6.34 -34.68 12.57
N VAL A 256 7.31 -34.53 13.49
CA VAL A 256 7.50 -35.48 14.60
C VAL A 256 6.34 -35.42 15.59
N GLY A 257 5.81 -34.24 15.88
CA GLY A 257 4.63 -34.03 16.73
C GLY A 257 3.38 -34.68 16.12
N ALA A 258 3.13 -34.44 14.83
CA ALA A 258 2.06 -35.07 14.08
C ALA A 258 2.22 -36.58 14.02
N TRP A 259 3.44 -37.08 13.83
CA TRP A 259 3.75 -38.52 13.88
C TRP A 259 3.49 -39.11 15.27
N LEU A 260 3.86 -38.40 16.34
CA LEU A 260 3.57 -38.81 17.70
C LEU A 260 2.07 -38.80 17.99
N VAL A 261 1.32 -37.79 17.53
CA VAL A 261 -0.14 -37.75 17.65
C VAL A 261 -0.76 -38.90 16.86
N TYR A 262 -0.36 -39.11 15.61
CA TYR A 262 -0.81 -40.23 14.79
C TYR A 262 -0.54 -41.57 15.48
N ARG A 263 0.69 -41.79 15.94
CA ARG A 263 1.09 -43.05 16.59
C ARG A 263 0.42 -43.24 17.94
N ARG A 264 0.29 -42.18 18.74
CA ARG A 264 -0.15 -42.26 20.14
C ARG A 264 -1.66 -42.19 20.27
N TRP A 265 -2.32 -41.30 19.54
CA TRP A 265 -3.77 -41.10 19.61
C TRP A 265 -4.50 -42.00 18.63
N LEU A 266 -4.05 -42.11 17.38
CA LEU A 266 -4.81 -42.77 16.32
C LEU A 266 -4.82 -44.30 16.45
N SER A 267 -3.77 -44.90 17.01
CA SER A 267 -3.66 -46.37 17.11
C SER A 267 -4.19 -47.01 18.40
N GLY A 268 -4.44 -46.24 19.47
CA GLY A 268 -4.80 -46.82 20.77
C GLY A 268 -6.01 -46.17 21.41
N PRO A 269 -5.85 -44.96 21.98
CA PRO A 269 -6.93 -44.25 22.66
C PRO A 269 -8.12 -43.96 21.75
N LEU A 270 -7.93 -43.61 20.46
CA LEU A 270 -9.04 -43.39 19.54
C LEU A 270 -9.81 -44.66 19.20
N TRP A 271 -9.16 -45.82 19.14
CA TRP A 271 -9.89 -47.07 18.96
C TRP A 271 -10.76 -47.37 20.20
N TRP A 272 -10.25 -47.06 21.40
CA TRP A 272 -11.08 -47.02 22.61
C TRP A 272 -12.18 -45.96 22.53
N LEU A 273 -11.90 -44.74 22.08
CA LEU A 273 -12.87 -43.64 21.99
C LEU A 273 -13.96 -43.88 20.92
N VAL A 274 -13.72 -44.72 19.93
CA VAL A 274 -14.73 -45.15 18.94
C VAL A 274 -15.48 -46.39 19.44
N LEU A 275 -14.79 -47.39 20.01
CA LEU A 275 -15.43 -48.58 20.56
C LEU A 275 -16.24 -48.31 21.82
N PHE A 276 -15.83 -47.37 22.67
CA PHE A 276 -16.48 -47.04 23.93
C PHE A 276 -17.89 -46.47 23.75
N PRO A 277 -18.14 -45.42 22.92
CA PRO A 277 -19.49 -44.94 22.65
C PRO A 277 -20.30 -45.97 21.86
N LEU A 278 -19.70 -46.72 20.94
CA LEU A 278 -20.38 -47.78 20.20
C LEU A 278 -20.83 -48.91 21.16
N ARG A 279 -19.99 -49.30 22.13
CA ARG A 279 -20.33 -50.31 23.14
C ARG A 279 -21.35 -49.81 24.16
N ILE A 280 -21.40 -48.52 24.46
CA ILE A 280 -22.50 -47.92 25.26
C ILE A 280 -23.81 -47.92 24.46
N LEU A 281 -23.79 -47.51 23.19
CA LEU A 281 -25.00 -47.55 22.33
C LEU A 281 -25.53 -48.98 22.13
N PHE A 282 -24.65 -49.95 21.86
CA PHE A 282 -25.04 -51.34 21.68
C PHE A 282 -25.26 -52.10 23.02
N GLY A 283 -24.69 -51.61 24.13
CA GLY A 283 -24.78 -52.22 25.46
C GLY A 283 -25.98 -51.74 26.28
N VAL A 284 -26.41 -50.49 26.10
CA VAL A 284 -27.61 -49.93 26.78
C VAL A 284 -28.90 -50.42 26.11
N GLY A 285 -28.87 -50.79 24.83
CA GLY A 285 -30.03 -51.32 24.10
C GLY A 285 -30.48 -52.75 24.44
N LYS A 286 -29.73 -53.51 25.25
CA LYS A 286 -30.07 -54.90 25.63
C LYS A 286 -30.41 -55.11 27.11
N GLY A 287 -30.49 -54.02 27.90
CA GLY A 287 -30.54 -54.08 29.37
C GLY A 287 -31.86 -53.73 30.07
N VAL A 288 -32.97 -53.46 29.37
CA VAL A 288 -34.25 -53.04 30.01
C VAL A 288 -35.45 -53.84 29.47
N GLY A 289 -35.27 -55.14 29.22
CA GLY A 289 -36.30 -55.94 28.56
C GLY A 289 -36.42 -57.38 29.04
N LYS A 290 -36.19 -57.67 30.32
CA LYS A 290 -36.53 -58.99 30.91
C LYS A 290 -36.90 -58.89 32.39
N VAL A 291 -37.99 -58.20 32.71
CA VAL A 291 -38.78 -58.53 33.91
C VAL A 291 -40.24 -58.32 33.56
N ALA A 292 -40.97 -59.44 33.43
CA ALA A 292 -42.42 -59.62 33.50
C ALA A 292 -42.97 -60.48 32.33
N LEU A 293 -43.14 -61.77 32.62
CA LEU A 293 -44.32 -62.60 32.31
C LEU A 293 -43.99 -63.99 32.88
N LYS A 294 -44.63 -64.38 33.99
CA LYS A 294 -45.84 -65.25 33.99
C LYS A 294 -45.44 -66.66 33.56
N GLY A 295 -45.55 -67.72 34.33
CA GLY A 295 -46.31 -68.05 35.53
C GLY A 295 -46.39 -69.59 35.53
N HIS A 296 -46.38 -70.18 36.72
CA HIS A 296 -46.73 -71.57 37.08
C HIS A 296 -47.24 -72.50 35.97
N ASP A 297 -46.64 -73.69 35.80
CA ASP A 297 -47.23 -74.99 36.20
C ASP A 297 -46.39 -76.19 35.72
N GLY A 298 -46.27 -77.22 36.56
CA GLY A 298 -46.24 -78.66 36.21
C GLY A 298 -45.02 -79.34 35.56
N GLN A 299 -44.43 -80.29 36.33
CA GLN A 299 -43.98 -81.65 35.91
C GLN A 299 -42.54 -81.81 35.34
N VAL A 300 -41.52 -82.27 36.10
CA VAL A 300 -41.08 -83.66 36.51
C VAL A 300 -40.10 -84.32 35.51
N VAL A 301 -39.07 -85.01 36.07
CA VAL A 301 -38.05 -85.92 35.46
C VAL A 301 -36.79 -85.23 34.88
N GLU A 302 -35.53 -85.64 35.03
CA GLU A 302 -34.71 -86.45 35.97
C GLU A 302 -33.26 -86.46 35.38
N ILE A 303 -32.24 -86.61 36.24
CA ILE A 303 -30.93 -87.31 36.03
C ILE A 303 -29.81 -86.70 35.13
N GLY A 304 -28.60 -86.61 35.75
CA GLY A 304 -27.31 -87.03 35.15
C GLY A 304 -26.24 -85.93 35.00
N THR A 305 -25.37 -85.61 35.97
CA THR A 305 -24.02 -86.19 36.27
C THR A 305 -23.04 -86.42 35.08
N ASP A 306 -21.90 -85.74 35.20
CA ASP A 306 -20.50 -86.15 34.94
C ASP A 306 -19.82 -86.11 33.54
N GLU A 307 -18.65 -85.43 33.58
CA GLU A 307 -17.32 -85.76 33.03
C GLU A 307 -16.98 -85.91 31.52
N ALA A 308 -15.93 -85.14 31.17
CA ALA A 308 -14.67 -85.54 30.52
C ALA A 308 -14.52 -85.87 29.00
N ALA A 309 -13.52 -85.17 28.44
CA ALA A 309 -12.43 -85.65 27.55
C ALA A 309 -12.59 -85.73 26.01
N LYS A 310 -11.79 -84.88 25.32
CA LYS A 310 -10.79 -85.13 24.22
C LYS A 310 -10.67 -83.84 23.37
N VAL A 311 -9.55 -83.11 23.29
CA VAL A 311 -8.20 -83.38 22.72
C VAL A 311 -8.23 -83.93 21.30
N GLU A 312 -7.89 -83.06 20.33
CA GLU A 312 -7.09 -83.41 19.14
C GLU A 312 -6.37 -82.14 18.61
N VAL A 313 -5.04 -82.22 18.53
CA VAL A 313 -4.11 -81.22 17.99
C VAL A 313 -3.23 -81.95 16.98
N GLU A 314 -3.24 -81.51 15.74
CA GLU A 314 -2.26 -81.80 14.69
C GLU A 314 -2.50 -80.72 13.62
N GLY A 315 -1.58 -79.92 13.11
CA GLY A 315 -0.14 -80.02 12.91
C GLY A 315 0.11 -79.41 11.52
N ILE A 316 0.71 -78.22 11.45
CA ILE A 316 1.15 -77.56 10.19
C ILE A 316 2.53 -78.15 9.84
N PRO A 317 2.80 -78.63 8.60
CA PRO A 317 3.43 -77.80 7.55
C PRO A 317 2.94 -78.17 6.13
N GLY A 318 2.86 -77.28 5.15
CA GLY A 318 3.98 -76.60 4.49
C GLY A 318 3.65 -76.51 2.99
N SER A 319 4.19 -75.47 2.36
CA SER A 319 4.21 -75.12 0.92
C SER A 319 3.96 -76.23 -0.12
N GLU A 320 3.12 -75.95 -1.12
CA GLU A 320 3.40 -76.07 -2.57
C GLU A 320 2.19 -75.63 -3.43
N LEU A 321 2.49 -74.95 -4.54
CA LEU A 321 1.59 -74.20 -5.46
C LEU A 321 0.71 -75.11 -6.35
N PRO A 322 -0.31 -74.56 -7.04
CA PRO A 322 -0.20 -74.49 -8.51
C PRO A 322 -0.80 -73.24 -9.20
N THR A 323 0.07 -72.54 -9.92
CA THR A 323 0.01 -72.09 -11.33
C THR A 323 -1.33 -71.70 -12.05
N ALA A 324 -1.34 -70.41 -12.45
CA ALA A 324 -1.47 -69.87 -13.82
C ALA A 324 -2.81 -69.84 -14.59
N ARG A 325 -3.27 -68.60 -14.92
CA ARG A 325 -3.40 -68.14 -16.31
C ARG A 325 -3.30 -66.61 -16.42
N VAL A 326 -2.68 -66.18 -17.52
CA VAL A 326 -2.15 -64.85 -17.86
C VAL A 326 -2.97 -64.20 -18.97
N ALA A 327 -3.21 -62.89 -18.85
CA ALA A 327 -3.27 -61.86 -19.92
C ALA A 327 -3.25 -60.51 -19.16
N GLY A 328 -2.26 -59.62 -19.25
CA GLY A 328 -1.69 -58.96 -20.43
C GLY A 328 -2.69 -57.92 -20.94
N ASP A 329 -2.45 -56.62 -21.09
CA ASP A 329 -1.31 -55.71 -20.89
C ASP A 329 -1.89 -54.26 -20.96
N HIS A 330 -1.08 -53.25 -20.62
CA HIS A 330 -1.19 -51.81 -20.95
C HIS A 330 -2.01 -50.81 -20.09
N LYS A 331 -1.24 -49.98 -19.37
CA LYS A 331 -1.44 -48.52 -19.12
C LYS A 331 -1.27 -47.72 -20.44
N PRO A 332 -1.85 -46.50 -20.59
CA PRO A 332 -1.32 -45.23 -20.03
C PRO A 332 -2.42 -44.47 -19.25
N GLU A 333 -2.20 -43.74 -18.15
CA GLU A 333 -1.44 -42.49 -17.99
C GLU A 333 -1.77 -41.38 -19.01
N GLU A 334 -3.02 -40.94 -18.99
CA GLU A 334 -3.50 -39.62 -19.41
C GLU A 334 -4.73 -39.34 -18.54
N ASP A 335 -4.61 -38.50 -17.50
CA ASP A 335 -5.75 -37.87 -16.79
C ASP A 335 -5.32 -36.99 -15.59
N VAL A 336 -4.01 -36.83 -15.32
CA VAL A 336 -3.51 -35.93 -14.27
C VAL A 336 -3.38 -34.48 -14.73
N ASP A 337 -3.15 -34.23 -16.02
CA ASP A 337 -3.09 -32.86 -16.58
C ASP A 337 -4.49 -32.24 -16.73
N ALA A 338 -5.50 -33.05 -17.04
CA ALA A 338 -6.91 -32.62 -17.12
C ALA A 338 -7.53 -32.29 -15.75
N LEU A 339 -6.99 -32.84 -14.65
CA LEU A 339 -7.40 -32.50 -13.28
C LEU A 339 -6.70 -31.25 -12.74
N LEU A 340 -5.50 -30.90 -13.22
CA LEU A 340 -4.85 -29.63 -12.90
C LEU A 340 -5.51 -28.44 -13.61
N GLU A 341 -5.94 -28.61 -14.87
CA GLU A 341 -6.66 -27.57 -15.61
C GLU A 341 -8.07 -27.31 -15.01
N ARG A 342 -8.71 -28.33 -14.43
CA ARG A 342 -10.02 -28.21 -13.78
C ARG A 342 -9.98 -27.65 -12.36
N VAL A 343 -8.81 -27.59 -11.71
CA VAL A 343 -8.61 -26.85 -10.45
C VAL A 343 -8.20 -25.39 -10.72
N GLY A 344 -7.59 -25.10 -11.88
CA GLY A 344 -7.35 -23.73 -12.35
C GLY A 344 -8.62 -22.96 -12.74
N GLY A 345 -9.72 -23.65 -13.05
CA GLY A 345 -10.98 -23.04 -13.52
C GLY A 345 -12.03 -22.72 -12.44
N VAL A 346 -11.85 -23.14 -11.19
CA VAL A 346 -12.86 -22.96 -10.11
C VAL A 346 -12.35 -22.03 -9.00
N MET A 347 -11.23 -21.33 -9.22
CA MET A 347 -10.70 -20.31 -8.32
C MET A 347 -10.71 -18.93 -8.97
N ASN A 348 -11.77 -18.63 -9.74
CA ASN A 348 -12.00 -17.33 -10.40
C ASN A 348 -13.21 -16.58 -9.83
N GLU A 349 -13.63 -16.89 -8.61
CA GLU A 349 -14.69 -16.12 -7.94
C GLU A 349 -14.55 -16.16 -6.41
N GLN A 350 -13.48 -15.56 -5.89
CA GLN A 350 -13.44 -14.80 -4.62
C GLN A 350 -12.00 -14.30 -4.34
N ASP A 351 -11.92 -12.99 -4.07
CA ASP A 351 -10.77 -12.23 -3.55
C ASP A 351 -9.50 -12.11 -4.41
N VAL A 352 -9.55 -11.19 -5.38
CA VAL A 352 -8.35 -10.57 -5.96
C VAL A 352 -7.94 -9.38 -5.11
N VAL A 353 -6.95 -9.57 -4.24
CA VAL A 353 -6.08 -8.50 -3.74
C VAL A 353 -4.67 -8.84 -4.22
N GLU A 354 -4.28 -8.27 -5.37
CA GLU A 354 -2.88 -8.25 -5.79
C GLU A 354 -2.15 -7.02 -5.25
N PRO A 355 -0.85 -7.17 -4.91
CA PRO A 355 0.05 -6.05 -4.64
C PRO A 355 0.41 -5.33 -5.94
N VAL A 356 0.17 -4.01 -5.99
CA VAL A 356 0.57 -3.17 -7.12
C VAL A 356 2.09 -3.04 -7.14
N GLU A 357 2.69 -3.86 -7.98
CA GLU A 357 4.03 -3.71 -8.52
C GLU A 357 4.09 -2.41 -9.34
N ARG A 358 5.18 -1.67 -9.13
CA ARG A 358 5.42 -0.35 -9.72
C ARG A 358 5.70 -0.54 -11.21
N ILE A 359 4.81 -0.03 -12.06
CA ILE A 359 4.99 0.08 -13.51
C ILE A 359 6.15 1.05 -13.77
N GLU A 360 7.31 0.51 -14.09
CA GLU A 360 8.37 1.22 -14.81
C GLU A 360 7.97 1.29 -16.28
N VAL A 361 7.72 2.49 -16.77
CA VAL A 361 7.54 2.78 -18.19
C VAL A 361 8.91 2.64 -18.87
N SER A 362 9.10 1.55 -19.61
CA SER A 362 10.21 1.40 -20.55
C SER A 362 10.03 2.43 -21.66
N VAL A 363 10.87 3.47 -21.65
CA VAL A 363 11.09 4.31 -22.84
C VAL A 363 12.16 3.61 -23.67
N GLU A 364 11.72 3.19 -24.84
CA GLU A 364 12.46 2.58 -25.94
C GLU A 364 13.61 3.53 -26.39
N GLU A 365 14.85 3.19 -26.03
CA GLU A 365 16.04 3.85 -26.58
C GLU A 365 16.25 3.38 -28.03
N GLY A 366 16.12 4.33 -28.95
CA GLY A 366 16.49 4.18 -30.34
C GLY A 366 17.99 3.92 -30.49
N GLN A 367 18.28 2.78 -31.11
CA GLN A 367 19.43 2.44 -31.95
C GLN A 367 20.49 3.54 -32.19
N PRO A 368 21.75 3.37 -31.72
CA PRO A 368 22.86 4.18 -32.20
C PRO A 368 23.33 3.68 -33.57
N ILE A 369 23.30 4.57 -34.55
CA ILE A 369 23.86 4.37 -35.89
C ILE A 369 25.39 4.35 -35.77
N ALA A 370 25.98 3.32 -36.35
CA ALA A 370 27.41 3.11 -36.48
C ALA A 370 28.10 4.23 -37.28
N ALA A 371 29.17 4.77 -36.72
CA ALA A 371 30.34 5.30 -37.42
C ALA A 371 31.51 5.01 -36.46
N GLY A 372 32.41 4.08 -36.73
CA GLY A 372 33.25 4.04 -37.92
C GLY A 372 34.67 4.32 -37.41
N ASP A 373 35.41 3.24 -37.19
CA ASP A 373 36.87 3.22 -37.04
C ASP A 373 37.52 4.21 -38.03
N ASP A 374 38.45 5.05 -37.56
CA ASP A 374 39.72 5.22 -38.26
C ASP A 374 40.76 6.01 -37.44
N ALA A 375 41.86 5.31 -37.18
CA ALA A 375 43.24 5.73 -37.30
C ALA A 375 43.73 7.06 -36.66
N ARG A 376 44.61 6.88 -35.67
CA ARG A 376 45.77 7.76 -35.39
C ARG A 376 46.54 8.08 -36.69
N PRO A 377 47.20 9.25 -36.78
CA PRO A 377 48.63 9.33 -36.40
C PRO A 377 48.96 10.66 -35.66
N ARG A 378 49.73 10.65 -34.55
CA ARG A 378 51.14 11.05 -34.48
C ARG A 378 51.70 11.77 -35.72
N ASP A 379 52.01 13.06 -35.58
CA ASP A 379 53.29 13.71 -35.91
C ASP A 379 53.18 15.21 -35.52
N GLU A 380 54.04 15.69 -34.63
CA GLU A 380 55.10 16.68 -34.90
C GLU A 380 54.61 18.11 -35.23
N LEU A 381 54.58 18.97 -34.20
CA LEU A 381 55.26 20.28 -34.06
C LEU A 381 54.61 21.15 -32.99
#